data_AF-A0ABD6GG19-F1
#
_entry.id   AF-A0ABD6GG19-F1
#
_cell.length_a   1.000
_cell.length_b   1.000
_cell.length_c   1.000
_cell.angle_alpha   90.00
_cell.angle_beta   90.00
_cell.angle_gamma   90.00
#
_symmetry.space_group_name_H-M   'P 1'
#
loop_
_entity.id
_entity.type
_entity.pdbx_description
1 polymer ?
#
loop_
_entity_poly.entity_id
_entity_poly.type
_entity_poly.pdbx_seq_one_letter_code
_entity_poly.pdbx_strand_id
1 'polypeptide(L)' 'MKVEWQLTGTYAAEQLGLDLGNFGNAVQTWVDSNPKDINPHGDTANVMFENAAYTVTYMVQKSIPVQNSLFYIIDVTPKL' A
#
# COMPACT_ATOMS: atom_id res chain seq x y z
N MET A 1 -3.39 8.50 -6.86
CA MET A 1 -3.02 8.78 -5.45
C MET A 1 -1.60 8.31 -5.28
N LYS A 2 -0.69 9.06 -4.64
CA LYS A 2 0.69 8.60 -4.49
C LYS A 2 0.81 7.65 -3.30
N VAL A 3 1.51 6.53 -3.48
CA VAL A 3 1.85 5.60 -2.40
C VAL A 3 3.07 6.10 -1.64
N GLU A 4 2.96 6.08 -0.32
CA GLU A 4 4.00 6.46 0.62
C GLU A 4 4.08 5.42 1.75
N TRP A 5 5.23 5.39 2.43
CA TRP A 5 5.44 4.48 3.55
C TRP A 5 5.25 5.19 4.88
N GLN A 6 4.53 4.55 5.79
CA GLN A 6 4.68 4.83 7.23
C GLN A 6 5.82 3.98 7.79
N LEU A 7 6.42 4.46 8.88
CA LEU A 7 7.56 3.79 9.51
C LEU A 7 7.25 2.33 9.87
N THR A 8 6.05 2.05 10.38
CA THR A 8 5.61 0.69 10.71
C THR A 8 5.48 -0.20 9.47
N GLY A 9 5.02 0.35 8.35
CA GLY A 9 4.89 -0.38 7.09
C GLY A 9 6.25 -0.72 6.50
N THR A 10 7.20 0.22 6.57
CA THR A 10 8.60 -0.02 6.20
C THR A 10 9.17 -1.19 7.00
N TYR A 11 9.05 -1.16 8.33
CA TYR A 11 9.58 -2.23 9.18
C TYR A 11 8.95 -3.60 8.88
N ALA A 12 7.63 -3.65 8.64
CA ALA A 12 6.94 -4.89 8.31
C ALA A 12 7.45 -5.47 6.98
N ALA A 13 7.58 -4.64 5.94
CA ALA A 13 8.08 -5.08 4.64
C ALA A 13 9.54 -5.53 4.69
N GLU A 14 10.40 -4.84 5.45
CA GLU A 14 11.80 -5.23 5.64
C GLU A 14 11.94 -6.57 6.39
N GLN A 15 11.12 -6.83 7.42
CA GLN A 15 11.12 -8.11 8.13
C GLN A 15 10.73 -9.30 7.23
N LEU A 16 9.93 -9.04 6.19
CA LEU A 16 9.57 -10.01 5.17
C LEU A 16 10.63 -10.14 4.07
N GLY A 17 11.69 -9.33 4.10
CA GLY A 17 12.75 -9.32 3.08
C GLY A 17 12.31 -8.71 1.74
N LEU A 18 11.27 -7.86 1.74
CA LEU A 18 10.77 -7.22 0.53
C LEU A 18 11.64 -6.05 0.10
N ASP A 19 11.90 -5.94 -1.20
CA ASP A 19 12.46 -4.71 -1.77
C ASP A 19 11.41 -3.59 -1.72
N LEU A 20 11.66 -2.57 -0.89
CA LEU A 20 10.70 -1.49 -0.64
C LEU A 20 10.32 -0.70 -1.91
N GLY A 21 11.25 -0.56 -2.86
CA GLY A 21 11.02 0.16 -4.10
C GLY A 21 10.09 -0.62 -5.02
N ASN A 22 10.42 -1.88 -5.28
CA ASN A 22 9.65 -2.76 -6.15
C ASN A 22 8.29 -3.10 -5.53
N PHE A 23 8.24 -3.38 -4.23
CA PHE A 23 6.98 -3.64 -3.54
C PHE A 23 6.10 -2.37 -3.52
N GLY A 24 6.67 -1.20 -3.22
CA GLY A 24 5.96 0.07 -3.29
C GLY A 24 5.36 0.33 -4.67
N ASN A 25 6.08 0.01 -5.74
CA ASN A 25 5.59 0.10 -7.12
C ASN A 25 4.43 -0.88 -7.40
N ALA A 26 4.46 -2.09 -6.83
CA ALA A 26 3.34 -3.03 -6.93
C ALA A 26 2.08 -2.50 -6.22
N VAL A 27 2.25 -1.92 -5.02
CA VAL A 27 1.14 -1.26 -4.31
C VAL A 27 0.62 -0.05 -5.10
N GLN A 28 1.51 0.77 -5.69
CA GLN A 28 1.11 1.89 -6.55
C GLN A 28 0.29 1.42 -7.76
N THR A 29 0.72 0.34 -8.41
CA THR A 29 -0.01 -0.27 -9.52
C THR A 29 -1.41 -0.74 -9.10
N TRP A 30 -1.52 -1.33 -7.91
CA TRP A 30 -2.82 -1.72 -7.34
C TRP A 30 -3.70 -0.49 -7.07
N VAL A 31 -3.16 0.56 -6.45
CA VAL A 31 -3.87 1.81 -6.16
C VAL A 31 -4.42 2.46 -7.43
N ASP A 32 -3.61 2.50 -8.49
CA ASP A 32 -4.02 3.13 -9.76
C ASP A 32 -5.05 2.28 -10.52
N SER A 33 -5.01 0.95 -10.35
CA SER A 33 -5.94 0.01 -11.01
C SER A 33 -7.28 -0.13 -10.29
N ASN A 34 -7.33 0.14 -8.98
CA ASN A 34 -8.50 -0.11 -8.13
C ASN A 34 -9.02 1.15 -7.41
N PRO A 35 -9.18 2.32 -8.08
CA PRO A 35 -9.52 3.56 -7.40
C PRO A 35 -10.90 3.55 -6.72
N LYS A 36 -11.81 2.65 -7.12
CA LYS A 36 -13.14 2.50 -6.52
C LYS A 36 -13.15 1.65 -5.25
N ASP A 37 -12.11 0.84 -5.05
CA ASP A 37 -12.00 -0.08 -3.91
C ASP A 37 -11.21 0.52 -2.75
N ILE A 38 -10.66 1.72 -2.94
CA ILE A 38 -9.92 2.44 -1.91
C ILE A 38 -10.90 3.09 -0.93
N ASN A 39 -10.92 2.58 0.30
CA ASN A 39 -11.65 3.20 1.39
C ASN A 39 -10.93 4.49 1.82
N PRO A 40 -11.58 5.66 1.72
CA PRO A 40 -10.97 6.93 2.11
C PRO A 40 -10.60 7.05 3.60
N HIS A 41 -11.02 6.11 4.44
CA HIS A 41 -10.73 6.08 5.87
C HIS A 41 -9.63 5.06 6.23
N GLY A 42 -9.07 4.36 5.24
CA GLY A 42 -8.15 3.24 5.45
C GLY A 42 -8.87 1.89 5.47
N ASP A 43 -8.15 0.85 5.06
CA ASP A 43 -8.59 -0.55 5.01
C ASP A 43 -7.38 -1.47 4.73
N THR A 44 -7.63 -2.65 4.18
CA THR A 44 -6.64 -3.57 3.64
C THR A 44 -6.76 -3.71 2.13
N ALA A 45 -5.63 -3.93 1.46
CA ALA A 45 -5.54 -4.21 0.03
C ALA A 45 -4.80 -5.53 -0.19
N ASN A 46 -5.28 -6.33 -1.14
CA ASN A 46 -4.61 -7.58 -1.53
C ASN A 46 -3.69 -7.31 -2.72
N VAL A 47 -2.38 -7.32 -2.48
CA VAL A 47 -1.37 -6.98 -3.49
C VAL A 47 -0.57 -8.24 -3.84
N MET A 48 -0.46 -8.51 -5.13
CA MET A 48 0.41 -9.57 -5.64
C MET A 48 1.81 -9.02 -5.89
N PHE A 49 2.83 -9.71 -5.41
CA PHE A 49 4.23 -9.36 -5.60
C PHE A 49 5.09 -10.63 -5.66
N GLU A 50 5.92 -10.77 -6.68
CA GLU A 50 6.84 -11.92 -6.86
C GLU A 50 6.18 -13.30 -6.68
N ASN A 51 4.97 -13.49 -7.24
CA ASN A 51 4.14 -14.70 -7.11
C ASN A 51 3.62 -15.02 -5.70
N ALA A 52 3.71 -14.09 -4.76
CA ALA A 52 3.09 -14.16 -3.45
C ALA A 52 2.00 -13.09 -3.28
N ALA A 53 1.04 -13.38 -2.40
CA ALA A 53 -0.03 -12.45 -2.04
C ALA A 53 0.26 -11.82 -0.68
N TYR A 54 0.06 -10.51 -0.58
CA TYR A 54 0.25 -9.75 0.66
C TYR A 54 -1.01 -8.96 0.98
N THR A 55 -1.33 -8.91 2.26
CA THR A 55 -2.31 -7.98 2.82
C THR A 55 -1.58 -6.70 3.21
N VAL A 56 -1.89 -5.61 2.52
CA VAL A 56 -1.36 -4.26 2.77
C VAL A 56 -2.40 -3.49 3.57
N THR A 57 -2.12 -3.21 4.84
CA THR A 57 -2.97 -2.33 5.66
C THR A 57 -2.59 -0.89 5.38
N TYR A 58 -3.59 -0.03 5.12
CA TYR A 58 -3.35 1.34 4.69
C TYR A 58 -4.26 2.37 5.36
N MET A 59 -3.81 3.63 5.32
CA MET A 59 -4.65 4.81 5.52
C MET A 59 -4.54 5.76 4.34
N VAL A 60 -5.57 6.59 4.16
CA VAL A 60 -5.56 7.64 3.13
C VAL A 60 -5.51 9.00 3.80
N GLN A 61 -4.50 9.79 3.45
CA GLN A 61 -4.49 11.22 3.76
C GLN A 61 -5.09 11.97 2.58
N LYS A 62 -6.30 12.50 2.79
CA LYS A 62 -6.99 13.31 1.77
C LYS A 62 -6.33 14.68 1.64
N SER A 63 -6.24 15.16 0.41
CA SER A 63 -5.83 16.51 0.06
C SER A 63 -6.86 17.16 -0.88
N ILE A 64 -6.85 18.49 -0.95
CA ILE A 64 -7.55 19.25 -2.00
C ILE A 64 -6.48 19.97 -2.81
N PRO A 65 -6.32 19.68 -4.11
CA PRO A 65 -7.13 18.76 -4.93
C PRO A 65 -6.90 17.27 -4.61
N VAL A 66 -7.92 16.43 -4.87
CA VAL A 66 -7.94 14.99 -4.53
C VAL A 66 -6.77 14.22 -5.14
N GLN A 67 -6.29 14.63 -6.31
CA GLN A 67 -5.12 14.02 -6.96
C GLN A 67 -3.84 14.06 -6.10
N ASN A 68 -3.77 14.97 -5.13
CA ASN A 68 -2.65 15.11 -4.18
C ASN A 68 -2.87 14.30 -2.89
N SER A 69 -3.88 13.44 -2.83
CA SER A 69 -4.08 12.53 -1.71
C SER A 69 -2.96 11.48 -1.69
N LEU A 70 -2.64 11.00 -0.49
CA LEU A 70 -1.59 10.01 -0.25
C LEU A 70 -2.19 8.72 0.29
N PHE A 71 -1.67 7.60 -0.19
CA PHE A 71 -1.95 6.25 0.28
C PHE A 71 -0.76 5.80 1.12
N TYR A 72 -0.95 5.67 2.44
CA TYR A 72 0.13 5.26 3.33
C TYR A 72 0.06 3.78 3.63
N ILE A 73 1.13 3.05 3.34
CA ILE A 73 1.32 1.67 3.77
C ILE A 73 1.69 1.68 5.26
N ILE A 74 0.85 1.07 6.10
CA ILE A 74 1.03 1.01 7.57
C ILE A 74 1.55 -0.34 8.02
N ASP A 75 1.18 -1.42 7.33
CA ASP A 75 1.60 -2.77 7.65
C ASP A 75 1.54 -3.64 6.39
N VAL A 76 2.34 -4.70 6.37
CA VAL A 76 2.40 -5.69 5.29
C VAL A 76 2.49 -7.07 5.93
N THR A 77 1.53 -7.94 5.61
CA THR A 77 1.53 -9.33 6.08
C THR A 77 1.36 -10.30 4.92
N PRO A 78 2.01 -11.48 4.94
CA PRO A 78 1.72 -12.52 3.96
C PRO A 78 0.25 -12.92 4.05
N LYS A 79 -0.41 -13.05 2.90
CA LYS A 79 -1.77 -13.57 2.83
C LYS A 79 -1.70 -15.10 2.79
N LEU A 80 -2.09 -15.73 3.89
CA LEU A 80 -2.23 -17.19 4.01
C LEU A 80 -3.42 -17.71 3.20
#